data_AF-A0A8B6DKZ0-F1
#
_entry.id   AF-A0A8B6DKZ0-F1
#
_cell.length_a   1.000
_cell.length_b   1.000
_cell.length_c   1.000
_cell.angle_alpha   90.00
_cell.angle_beta   90.00
_cell.angle_gamma   90.00
#
_symmetry.space_group_name_H-M   'P 1'
#
loop_
_entity.id
_entity.type
_entity.pdbx_description
1 polymer ?
#
loop_
_entity_poly.entity_id
_entity_poly.type
_entity_poly.pdbx_seq_one_letter_code
_entity_poly.pdbx_strand_id
1 'polypeptide(L)'
;MPKQTDSESFNISCPEIGCILYFESYSDMNNHCLLGNHEHQDHKGSTFNDIKLRWKESCFNLTEDTIKFRCETGLKQGANEQIMGWALKKERKVVRFSDNVKSYLSNIFEEGERSGIKANPLTVVRNMRVARDENGNKRFTPKEYLELGQIASFFSRLAVMQRCKTPIADIDQDLDAVILALNKADAVEQLL
;
A
#
# COMPACT_ATOMS: atom_id res chain seq x y z
N MET A 1 28.16 -8.98 73.64
CA MET A 1 26.70 -8.76 73.52
C MET A 1 26.46 -7.39 72.90
N PRO A 2 25.46 -7.25 72.03
CA PRO A 2 25.41 -6.26 70.96
C PRO A 2 24.65 -5.00 71.37
N LYS A 3 24.90 -3.89 70.67
CA LYS A 3 23.89 -2.86 70.41
C LYS A 3 23.88 -2.64 68.89
N GLN A 4 23.11 -3.46 68.20
CA GLN A 4 22.63 -3.12 66.86
C GLN A 4 21.57 -2.04 67.07
N THR A 5 21.85 -0.84 66.58
CA THR A 5 20.79 0.13 66.29
C THR A 5 20.44 -0.10 64.84
N ASP A 6 19.39 -0.88 64.61
CA ASP A 6 18.69 -0.91 63.33
C ASP A 6 18.05 0.47 63.15
N SER A 7 18.77 1.38 62.50
CA SER A 7 18.27 2.66 62.06
C SER A 7 17.83 2.47 60.60
N GLU A 8 16.57 2.13 60.37
CA GLU A 8 15.98 2.28 59.04
C GLU A 8 16.04 3.77 58.66
N SER A 9 17.01 4.15 57.84
CA SER A 9 17.14 5.50 57.31
C SER A 9 15.94 5.80 56.41
N PHE A 10 15.01 6.62 56.89
CA PHE A 10 13.93 7.17 56.08
C PHE A 10 14.50 8.22 55.12
N ASN A 11 15.02 7.76 53.99
CA ASN A 11 15.54 8.65 52.96
C ASN A 11 14.40 9.30 52.18
N ILE A 12 14.41 10.63 52.08
CA ILE A 12 13.45 11.44 51.36
C ILE A 12 13.97 11.65 49.93
N SER A 13 13.17 11.30 48.93
CA SER A 13 13.48 11.54 47.52
C SER A 13 13.10 12.97 47.11
N CYS A 14 13.86 13.55 46.16
CA CYS A 14 13.48 14.81 45.53
C CYS A 14 12.13 14.69 44.79
N PRO A 15 11.23 15.69 44.87
CA PRO A 15 9.97 15.70 44.12
C PRO A 15 10.15 16.01 42.61
N GLU A 16 11.32 16.47 42.18
CA GLU A 16 11.60 16.80 40.78
C GLU A 16 11.70 15.53 39.92
N ILE A 17 10.92 15.48 38.83
CA ILE A 17 10.84 14.30 37.96
C ILE A 17 12.19 14.09 37.27
N GLY A 18 12.85 12.98 37.59
CA GLY A 18 14.14 12.60 37.01
C GLY A 18 15.35 12.92 37.88
N CYS A 19 15.16 13.53 39.07
CA CYS A 19 16.24 13.70 40.02
C CYS A 19 16.49 12.41 40.82
N ILE A 20 17.75 11.98 40.92
CA ILE A 20 18.14 10.71 41.55
C ILE A 20 18.65 10.84 42.99
N LEU A 21 18.61 12.04 43.58
CA LEU A 21 19.18 12.30 44.90
C LEU A 21 18.19 11.96 46.04
N TYR A 22 18.77 11.43 47.11
CA TYR A 22 18.08 11.06 48.35
C TYR A 22 18.73 11.78 49.54
N PHE A 23 17.91 12.17 50.51
CA PHE A 23 18.33 12.97 51.65
C PHE A 23 17.85 12.34 52.96
N GLU A 24 18.67 12.43 54.00
CA GLU A 24 18.32 11.94 55.35
C GLU A 24 17.45 12.95 56.13
N SER A 25 17.40 14.21 55.69
CA SER A 25 16.68 15.30 56.34
C SER A 25 15.85 16.12 55.34
N TYR A 26 14.67 16.56 55.77
CA TYR A 26 13.80 17.42 54.96
C TYR A 26 14.44 18.78 54.67
N SER A 27 15.23 19.32 55.60
CA SER A 27 15.92 20.60 55.40
C SER A 27 16.94 20.53 54.26
N ASP A 28 17.64 19.40 54.13
CA ASP A 28 18.64 19.21 53.07
C ASP A 28 17.97 19.00 51.71
N MET A 29 16.91 18.20 51.66
CA MET A 29 16.07 18.04 50.47
C MET A 29 15.49 19.40 50.01
N ASN A 30 14.98 20.21 50.95
CA ASN A 30 14.39 21.50 50.63
C ASN A 30 15.45 22.50 50.15
N ASN A 31 16.63 22.53 50.77
CA ASN A 31 17.74 23.37 50.33
C ASN A 31 18.23 22.97 48.93
N HIS A 32 18.33 21.67 48.63
CA HIS A 32 18.64 21.19 47.29
C HIS A 32 17.60 21.68 46.26
N CYS A 33 16.31 21.61 46.60
CA CYS A 33 15.22 22.10 45.76
C CYS A 33 15.30 23.63 45.54
N LEU A 34 15.64 24.40 46.58
CA LEU A 34 15.78 25.85 46.50
C LEU A 34 17.02 26.29 45.70
N LEU A 35 18.10 25.52 45.76
CA LEU A 35 19.32 25.77 45.00
C LEU A 35 19.21 25.31 43.54
N GLY A 36 18.25 24.43 43.23
CA GLY A 36 18.01 23.91 41.88
C GLY A 36 19.09 22.95 41.36
N ASN A 37 19.91 22.38 42.25
CA ASN A 37 21.03 21.52 41.90
C ASN A 37 20.58 20.07 41.64
N HIS A 38 19.65 19.86 40.70
CA HIS A 38 19.10 18.55 40.37
C HIS A 38 20.07 17.69 39.56
N GLU A 39 20.47 16.54 40.12
CA GLU A 39 21.24 15.53 39.39
C GLU A 39 20.31 14.56 38.70
N HIS A 40 20.45 14.44 37.38
CA HIS A 40 19.69 13.53 36.54
C HIS A 40 20.59 12.39 36.10
N GLN A 41 20.05 11.18 36.04
CA GLN A 41 20.77 10.09 35.42
C GLN A 41 20.87 10.35 33.91
N ASP A 42 22.07 10.69 33.43
CA ASP A 42 22.36 10.74 32.01
C ASP A 42 22.13 9.34 31.42
N HIS A 43 20.94 9.14 30.86
CA HIS A 43 20.68 7.95 30.07
C HIS A 43 21.65 8.01 28.90
N LYS A 44 22.70 7.17 28.91
CA LYS A 44 23.54 6.92 27.73
C LYS A 44 22.58 6.82 26.56
N GLY A 45 22.69 7.73 25.60
CA GLY A 45 21.72 7.83 24.50
C GLY A 45 21.41 6.43 23.98
N SER A 46 20.13 6.13 23.72
CA SER A 46 19.76 4.85 23.14
C SER A 46 20.75 4.52 22.02
N THR A 47 21.33 3.32 22.01
CA THR A 47 22.32 2.91 21.00
C THR A 47 21.82 3.20 19.57
N PHE A 48 20.50 3.22 19.40
CA PHE A 48 19.80 3.66 18.21
C PHE A 48 20.10 5.11 17.77
N ASN A 49 20.14 6.07 18.70
CA ASN A 49 20.45 7.46 18.42
C ASN A 49 21.91 7.61 17.96
N ASP A 50 22.84 6.90 18.59
CA ASP A 50 24.25 6.88 18.18
C ASP A 50 24.41 6.31 16.77
N ILE A 51 23.72 5.20 16.45
CA ILE A 51 23.69 4.63 15.10
C ILE A 51 23.15 5.64 14.08
N LYS A 52 22.08 6.36 14.43
CA LYS A 52 21.46 7.36 13.56
C LYS A 52 22.39 8.54 13.28
N LEU A 53 23.12 9.01 14.29
CA LEU A 53 24.14 10.05 14.15
C LEU A 53 25.30 9.59 13.26
N ARG A 54 25.85 8.39 13.52
CA ARG A 54 26.94 7.79 12.72
C ARG A 54 26.53 7.58 11.26
N TRP A 55 25.31 7.14 11.02
CA TRP A 55 24.78 6.96 9.66
C TRP A 55 24.64 8.29 8.93
N LYS A 56 24.14 9.33 9.60
CA LYS A 56 24.05 10.70 9.05
C LYS A 56 25.43 11.21 8.62
N GLU A 57 26.45 11.04 9.47
CA GLU A 57 27.83 11.42 9.16
C GLU A 57 28.38 10.63 7.97
N SER A 58 28.12 9.33 7.92
CA SER A 58 28.55 8.47 6.81
C SER A 58 27.89 8.84 5.48
N CYS A 59 26.63 9.27 5.50
CA CYS A 59 25.92 9.72 4.31
C CYS A 59 26.34 11.11 3.85
N PHE A 60 26.85 11.97 4.75
CA PHE A 60 27.33 13.30 4.39
C PHE A 60 28.58 13.26 3.51
N ASN A 61 29.43 12.24 3.69
CA ASN A 61 30.64 12.03 2.87
C ASN A 61 30.37 11.36 1.50
N LEU A 62 29.12 11.03 1.19
CA LEU A 62 28.70 10.51 -0.11
C LEU A 62 28.21 11.69 -0.98
N THR A 63 29.13 12.58 -1.36
CA THR A 63 28.82 13.72 -2.22
C THR A 63 28.64 13.30 -3.68
N GLU A 64 27.53 13.77 -4.26
CA GLU A 64 27.18 14.08 -5.67
C GLU A 64 27.58 13.14 -6.84
N ASP A 65 28.77 12.53 -6.85
CA ASP A 65 29.25 11.71 -7.96
C ASP A 65 28.47 10.39 -8.12
N THR A 66 27.90 9.87 -7.02
CA THR A 66 27.04 8.67 -7.07
C THR A 66 25.64 8.95 -7.62
N ILE A 67 25.19 10.21 -7.62
CA ILE A 67 23.86 10.60 -8.10
C ILE A 67 23.87 10.81 -9.62
N LYS A 68 24.97 11.31 -10.19
CA LYS A 68 25.11 11.54 -11.64
C LYS A 68 25.07 10.25 -12.47
N PHE A 69 25.48 9.11 -11.90
CA PHE A 69 25.46 7.82 -12.61
C PHE A 69 24.04 7.28 -12.91
N ARG A 70 22.98 7.89 -12.36
CA ARG A 70 21.60 7.41 -12.56
C ARG A 70 20.92 7.98 -13.81
N CYS A 71 21.46 9.02 -14.46
CA CYS A 71 20.71 9.76 -15.49
C CYS A 71 21.17 9.55 -16.94
N GLU A 72 22.31 8.90 -17.19
CA GLU A 72 22.86 8.77 -18.55
C GLU A 72 23.05 7.31 -18.97
N THR A 73 21.96 6.64 -19.33
CA THR A 73 22.04 5.49 -20.25
C THR A 73 20.96 5.61 -21.31
N GLY A 74 21.21 6.52 -22.25
CA GLY A 74 20.50 6.57 -23.52
C GLY A 74 20.77 5.30 -24.33
N LEU A 75 19.67 4.66 -24.73
CA LEU A 75 19.47 3.91 -25.98
C LEU A 75 20.73 3.34 -26.64
N LYS A 76 21.07 2.08 -26.37
CA LYS A 76 21.71 1.22 -27.39
C LYS A 76 21.03 -0.15 -27.44
N GLN A 77 20.39 -0.39 -28.58
CA GLN A 77 19.94 -1.72 -29.01
C GLN A 77 21.17 -2.54 -29.42
N GLY A 78 21.21 -3.82 -29.02
CA GLY A 78 22.18 -4.78 -29.55
C GLY A 78 22.50 -5.91 -28.58
N ALA A 79 22.02 -7.10 -28.92
CA ALA A 79 22.13 -8.39 -28.24
C ALA A 79 23.43 -8.66 -27.44
N ASN A 80 23.30 -9.06 -26.18
CA ASN A 80 23.66 -10.39 -25.64
C ASN A 80 23.45 -10.38 -24.12
N GLU A 81 22.58 -11.28 -23.64
CA GLU A 81 22.06 -11.31 -22.28
C GLU A 81 23.07 -11.97 -21.32
N GLN A 82 24.13 -11.25 -20.95
CA GLN A 82 24.86 -11.60 -19.74
C GLN A 82 24.05 -11.10 -18.53
N ILE A 83 23.46 -12.03 -17.78
CA ILE A 83 22.73 -11.72 -16.55
C ILE A 83 23.75 -11.28 -15.49
N MET A 84 24.11 -9.99 -15.50
CA MET A 84 25.06 -9.40 -14.57
C MET A 84 24.35 -8.97 -13.27
N GLY A 85 24.21 -9.90 -12.32
CA GLY A 85 23.90 -9.57 -10.92
C GLY A 85 22.41 -9.58 -10.51
N TRP A 86 22.20 -9.65 -9.20
CA TRP A 86 20.88 -9.81 -8.54
C TRP A 86 20.04 -8.53 -8.46
N ALA A 87 20.63 -7.37 -8.76
CA ALA A 87 20.01 -6.06 -8.64
C ALA A 87 19.54 -5.44 -9.97
N LEU A 88 19.75 -6.11 -11.12
CA LEU A 88 19.33 -5.57 -12.41
C LEU A 88 17.83 -5.73 -12.64
N LYS A 89 17.18 -4.65 -13.09
CA LYS A 89 15.77 -4.65 -13.47
C LYS A 89 15.61 -5.45 -14.76
N LYS A 90 15.04 -6.65 -14.65
CA LYS A 90 14.63 -7.43 -15.83
C LYS A 90 13.60 -6.62 -16.62
N GLU A 91 13.86 -6.43 -17.92
CA GLU A 91 12.88 -5.87 -18.82
C GLU A 91 11.65 -6.78 -18.87
N ARG A 92 10.50 -6.28 -18.39
CA ARG A 92 9.25 -7.01 -18.50
C ARG A 92 8.74 -6.88 -19.93
N LYS A 93 8.83 -7.96 -20.71
CA LYS A 93 8.18 -8.04 -22.02
C LYS A 93 6.67 -8.09 -21.81
N VAL A 94 5.99 -7.00 -22.13
CA VAL A 94 4.52 -6.94 -22.11
C VAL A 94 4.02 -7.49 -23.44
N VAL A 95 3.54 -8.74 -23.42
CA VAL A 95 2.88 -9.34 -24.59
C VAL A 95 1.39 -9.00 -24.53
N ARG A 96 0.89 -8.35 -25.59
CA ARG A 96 -0.53 -8.05 -25.73
C ARG A 96 -1.27 -9.29 -26.25
N PHE A 97 -2.51 -9.48 -25.82
CA PHE A 97 -3.38 -10.50 -26.40
C PHE A 97 -3.72 -10.13 -27.84
N SER A 98 -3.78 -11.12 -28.72
CA SER A 98 -4.27 -10.94 -30.08
C SER A 98 -5.76 -10.61 -30.07
N ASP A 99 -6.23 -9.95 -31.13
CA ASP A 99 -7.63 -9.52 -31.19
C ASP A 99 -8.59 -10.71 -31.31
N ASN A 100 -8.17 -11.81 -31.93
CA ASN A 100 -8.91 -13.07 -31.96
C ASN A 100 -9.14 -13.63 -30.54
N VAL A 101 -8.10 -13.61 -29.68
CA VAL A 101 -8.21 -14.05 -28.29
C VAL A 101 -9.13 -13.14 -27.49
N LYS A 102 -9.01 -11.82 -27.67
CA LYS A 102 -9.90 -10.85 -27.00
C LYS A 102 -11.37 -11.08 -27.39
N SER A 103 -11.66 -11.17 -28.69
CA SER A 103 -13.01 -11.41 -29.19
C SER A 103 -13.61 -12.71 -28.63
N TYR A 104 -12.83 -13.78 -28.62
CA TYR A 104 -13.27 -15.06 -28.04
C TYR A 104 -13.62 -14.96 -26.55
N LEU A 105 -12.76 -14.32 -25.75
CA LEU A 105 -13.01 -14.15 -24.32
C LEU A 105 -14.18 -13.19 -24.04
N SER A 106 -14.32 -12.11 -24.82
CA SER A 106 -15.45 -11.20 -24.70
C SER A 106 -16.77 -11.93 -24.99
N ASN A 107 -16.85 -12.74 -26.03
CA ASN A 107 -18.05 -13.49 -26.36
C ASN A 107 -18.45 -14.47 -25.23
N ILE A 108 -17.48 -15.16 -24.65
CA ILE A 108 -17.73 -16.06 -23.49
C ILE A 108 -18.23 -15.28 -22.28
N PHE A 109 -17.66 -14.10 -22.05
CA PHE A 109 -18.05 -13.24 -20.96
C PHE A 109 -19.48 -12.71 -21.14
N GLU A 110 -19.81 -12.20 -22.33
CA GLU A 110 -21.15 -11.71 -22.67
C GLU A 110 -22.21 -12.82 -22.63
N GLU A 111 -21.88 -14.03 -23.05
CA GLU A 111 -22.79 -15.19 -22.93
C GLU A 111 -23.00 -15.57 -21.45
N GLY A 112 -21.97 -15.45 -20.62
CA GLY A 112 -22.08 -15.61 -19.17
C GLY A 112 -22.98 -14.56 -18.51
N GLU A 113 -22.90 -13.31 -18.97
CA GLU A 113 -23.77 -12.22 -18.53
C GLU A 113 -25.23 -12.46 -18.96
N ARG A 114 -25.44 -12.86 -20.22
CA ARG A 114 -26.79 -13.15 -20.75
C ARG A 114 -27.46 -14.34 -20.05
N SER A 115 -26.70 -15.39 -19.77
CA SER A 115 -27.18 -16.58 -19.07
C SER A 115 -27.25 -16.40 -17.55
N GLY A 116 -26.61 -15.37 -17.01
CA GLY A 116 -26.43 -15.16 -15.57
C GLY A 116 -25.44 -16.11 -14.90
N ILE A 117 -24.76 -16.99 -15.67
CA ILE A 117 -23.82 -17.98 -15.15
C ILE A 117 -22.40 -17.62 -15.58
N LYS A 118 -21.56 -17.28 -14.60
CA LYS A 118 -20.16 -16.94 -14.86
C LYS A 118 -19.36 -18.13 -15.39
N ALA A 119 -18.69 -17.95 -16.52
CA ALA A 119 -17.78 -18.95 -17.07
C ALA A 119 -16.59 -19.22 -16.14
N ASN A 120 -16.31 -20.50 -15.86
CA ASN A 120 -15.15 -20.90 -15.06
C ASN A 120 -13.85 -20.74 -15.89
N PRO A 121 -12.85 -19.96 -15.42
CA PRO A 121 -11.59 -19.75 -16.15
C PRO A 121 -10.85 -21.03 -16.53
N LEU A 122 -10.88 -22.08 -15.69
CA LEU A 122 -10.25 -23.37 -16.00
C LEU A 122 -10.89 -24.04 -17.22
N THR A 123 -12.22 -24.00 -17.30
CA THR A 123 -12.96 -24.53 -18.44
C THR A 123 -12.64 -23.73 -19.69
N VAL A 124 -12.51 -22.41 -19.60
CA VAL A 124 -12.13 -21.56 -20.74
C VAL A 124 -10.72 -21.89 -21.24
N VAL A 125 -9.74 -22.11 -20.37
CA VAL A 125 -8.39 -22.55 -20.79
C VAL A 125 -8.45 -23.85 -21.59
N ARG A 126 -9.23 -24.83 -21.11
CA ARG A 126 -9.39 -26.12 -21.80
C ARG A 126 -10.09 -25.94 -23.15
N ASN A 127 -11.17 -25.17 -23.19
CA ASN A 127 -11.92 -24.88 -24.40
C ASN A 127 -11.07 -24.16 -25.44
N MET A 128 -10.22 -23.23 -25.01
CA MET A 128 -9.31 -22.49 -25.89
C MET A 128 -8.33 -23.42 -26.62
N ARG A 129 -7.89 -24.52 -26.00
CA ARG A 129 -6.97 -25.51 -26.62
C ARG A 129 -7.64 -26.38 -27.68
N VAL A 130 -8.95 -26.59 -27.57
CA VAL A 130 -9.73 -27.43 -28.49
C VAL A 130 -10.60 -26.63 -29.45
N ALA A 131 -10.66 -25.30 -29.29
CA ALA A 131 -11.44 -24.42 -30.14
C ALA A 131 -11.01 -24.52 -31.60
N ARG A 132 -12.00 -24.66 -32.48
CA ARG A 132 -11.82 -24.69 -33.93
C ARG A 132 -12.43 -23.46 -34.59
N ASP A 133 -11.86 -23.08 -35.73
CA ASP A 133 -12.43 -22.04 -36.61
C ASP A 133 -13.53 -22.63 -37.52
N GLU A 134 -14.12 -21.77 -38.35
CA GLU A 134 -15.16 -22.16 -39.31
C GLU A 134 -14.66 -23.14 -40.38
N ASN A 135 -13.35 -23.17 -40.62
CA ASN A 135 -12.68 -24.08 -41.55
C ASN A 135 -12.29 -25.43 -40.90
N GLY A 136 -12.61 -25.63 -39.61
CA GLY A 136 -12.27 -26.83 -38.85
C GLY A 136 -10.81 -26.91 -38.36
N ASN A 137 -10.02 -25.86 -38.57
CA ASN A 137 -8.64 -25.73 -38.09
C ASN A 137 -8.59 -25.25 -36.64
N LYS A 138 -7.44 -25.40 -35.98
CA LYS A 138 -7.24 -24.87 -34.61
C LYS A 138 -7.38 -23.35 -34.64
N ARG A 139 -8.28 -22.81 -33.80
CA ARG A 139 -8.58 -21.37 -33.75
C ARG A 139 -7.41 -20.53 -33.21
N PHE A 140 -6.58 -21.10 -32.35
CA PHE A 140 -5.47 -20.41 -31.69
C PHE A 140 -4.16 -21.18 -31.81
N THR A 141 -3.07 -20.44 -31.92
CA THR A 141 -1.72 -21.01 -31.90
C THR A 141 -1.24 -21.25 -30.46
N PRO A 142 -0.26 -22.15 -30.23
CA PRO A 142 0.26 -22.40 -28.89
C PRO A 142 0.82 -21.17 -28.16
N LYS A 143 1.30 -20.17 -28.91
CA LYS A 143 1.81 -18.91 -28.36
C LYS A 143 0.70 -17.99 -27.83
N GLU A 144 -0.54 -18.22 -28.26
CA GLU A 144 -1.72 -17.44 -27.88
C GLU A 144 -2.52 -18.10 -26.75
N TYR A 145 -2.18 -19.33 -26.37
CA TYR A 145 -2.83 -19.99 -25.24
C TYR A 145 -2.59 -19.21 -23.96
N LEU A 146 -3.67 -18.92 -23.26
CA LEU A 146 -3.63 -18.18 -22.02
C LEU A 146 -3.67 -19.12 -20.82
N GLU A 147 -3.01 -18.68 -19.76
CA GLU A 147 -3.05 -19.29 -18.44
C GLU A 147 -4.31 -18.89 -17.67
N LEU A 148 -4.67 -19.70 -16.69
CA LEU A 148 -5.85 -19.48 -15.83
C LEU A 148 -5.88 -18.05 -15.26
N GLY A 149 -4.75 -17.60 -14.70
CA GLY A 149 -4.64 -16.26 -14.11
C GLY A 149 -4.83 -15.14 -15.12
N GLN A 150 -4.41 -15.32 -16.38
CA GLN A 150 -4.58 -14.32 -17.43
C GLN A 150 -6.06 -14.17 -17.81
N ILE A 151 -6.78 -15.29 -17.93
CA ILE A 151 -8.22 -15.30 -18.23
C ILE A 151 -9.02 -14.73 -17.06
N ALA A 152 -8.72 -15.16 -15.82
CA ALA A 152 -9.37 -14.64 -14.62
C ALA A 152 -9.16 -13.12 -14.46
N SER A 153 -7.94 -12.65 -14.70
CA SER A 153 -7.61 -11.22 -14.70
C SER A 153 -8.36 -10.47 -15.81
N PHE A 154 -8.49 -11.06 -17.00
CA PHE A 154 -9.23 -10.47 -18.11
C PHE A 154 -10.72 -10.30 -17.79
N PHE A 155 -11.40 -11.34 -17.28
CA PHE A 155 -12.80 -11.24 -16.87
C PHE A 155 -13.02 -10.26 -15.71
N SER A 156 -12.08 -10.19 -14.78
CA SER A 156 -12.16 -9.21 -13.68
C SER A 156 -12.12 -7.77 -14.22
N ARG A 157 -11.25 -7.49 -15.20
CA ARG A 157 -11.20 -6.19 -15.89
C ARG A 157 -12.49 -5.90 -16.65
N LEU A 158 -13.03 -6.87 -17.39
CA LEU A 158 -14.29 -6.68 -18.13
C LEU A 158 -15.45 -6.35 -17.20
N ALA A 159 -15.57 -7.06 -16.07
CA ALA A 159 -16.61 -6.79 -15.07
C ALA A 159 -16.50 -5.38 -14.48
N VAL A 160 -15.29 -4.91 -14.17
CA VAL A 160 -15.06 -3.53 -13.71
C VAL A 160 -15.43 -2.52 -14.79
N MET A 161 -14.99 -2.75 -16.03
CA MET A 161 -15.31 -1.87 -17.15
C MET A 161 -16.82 -1.76 -17.38
N GLN A 162 -17.59 -2.82 -17.16
CA GLN A 162 -19.04 -2.80 -17.32
C GLN A 162 -19.73 -2.01 -16.21
N ARG A 163 -19.29 -2.16 -14.95
CA ARG A 163 -19.78 -1.36 -13.82
C ARG A 163 -19.48 0.13 -13.95
N CYS A 164 -18.38 0.49 -14.63
CA CYS A 164 -18.03 1.89 -14.89
C CYS A 164 -18.67 2.45 -16.17
N LYS A 165 -19.22 1.59 -17.05
CA LYS A 165 -19.92 2.00 -18.28
C LYS A 165 -21.38 2.33 -18.05
N THR A 166 -22.01 1.82 -16.99
CA THR A 166 -23.33 2.28 -16.57
C THR A 166 -23.19 3.71 -16.07
N PRO A 167 -23.81 4.71 -16.72
CA PRO A 167 -24.06 5.98 -16.06
C PRO A 167 -24.81 5.67 -14.76
N ILE A 168 -24.54 6.45 -13.73
CA ILE A 168 -25.32 6.50 -12.49
C ILE A 168 -26.76 6.85 -12.88
N ALA A 169 -27.58 5.88 -13.26
CA ALA A 169 -28.92 6.11 -13.82
C ALA A 169 -30.05 5.65 -12.87
N ASP A 170 -29.74 4.90 -11.83
CA ASP A 170 -30.74 4.43 -10.85
C ASP A 170 -30.89 5.38 -9.65
N ILE A 171 -30.26 6.57 -9.64
CA ILE A 171 -30.41 7.57 -8.56
C ILE A 171 -31.27 8.77 -9.03
N ASP A 172 -31.28 9.08 -10.33
CA ASP A 172 -31.95 10.29 -10.84
C ASP A 172 -33.47 10.18 -10.89
N GLN A 173 -34.04 8.97 -11.00
CA GLN A 173 -35.49 8.83 -11.13
C GLN A 173 -36.25 9.21 -9.85
N ASP A 174 -35.65 8.98 -8.68
CA ASP A 174 -36.20 9.43 -7.40
C ASP A 174 -35.88 10.91 -7.14
N LEU A 175 -34.74 11.42 -7.62
CA LEU A 175 -34.38 12.83 -7.47
C LEU A 175 -35.30 13.74 -8.28
N ASP A 176 -35.63 13.38 -9.52
CA ASP A 176 -36.56 14.12 -10.38
C ASP A 176 -37.99 14.11 -9.82
N ALA A 177 -38.41 12.99 -9.20
CA ALA A 177 -39.71 12.90 -8.53
C ALA A 177 -39.79 13.80 -7.29
N VAL A 178 -38.71 13.88 -6.51
CA VAL A 178 -38.60 14.77 -5.34
C VAL A 178 -38.56 16.24 -5.76
N ILE A 179 -37.81 16.59 -6.80
CA ILE A 179 -37.76 17.96 -7.35
C ILE A 179 -39.15 18.39 -7.86
N LEU A 180 -39.87 17.50 -8.55
CA LEU A 180 -41.24 17.78 -8.99
C LEU A 180 -42.21 17.95 -7.81
N ALA A 181 -42.04 17.18 -6.74
CA ALA A 181 -42.87 17.29 -5.54
C ALA A 181 -42.63 18.61 -4.78
N LEU A 182 -41.37 19.06 -4.67
CA LEU A 182 -41.01 20.34 -4.05
C LEU A 182 -41.58 21.53 -4.85
N ASN A 183 -41.43 21.51 -6.18
CA ASN A 183 -41.97 22.57 -7.04
C ASN A 183 -43.52 22.63 -6.99
N LYS A 184 -44.19 21.50 -6.76
CA LYS A 184 -45.65 21.46 -6.57
C LYS A 184 -46.06 22.02 -5.21
N ALA A 185 -45.29 21.78 -4.15
CA ALA A 185 -45.58 22.32 -2.82
C ALA A 185 -45.45 23.85 -2.80
N ASP A 186 -44.40 24.39 -3.42
CA ASP A 186 -44.17 25.84 -3.53
C ASP A 186 -45.28 26.55 -4.34
N ALA A 187 -45.82 25.90 -5.37
CA ALA A 187 -46.93 26.43 -6.17
C ALA A 187 -48.26 26.47 -5.41
N VAL A 188 -48.45 25.59 -4.42
CA VAL A 188 -49.65 25.57 -3.56
C VAL A 188 -49.56 26.65 -2.48
N GLU A 189 -48.35 26.95 -1.99
CA GLU A 189 -48.13 27.99 -0.97
C GLU A 189 -48.28 29.42 -1.54
N GLN A 190 -48.10 29.62 -2.85
CA GLN A 190 -48.32 30.92 -3.52
C GLN A 190 -49.79 31.21 -3.89
N LEU A 191 -50.71 30.27 -3.67
CA LEU A 191 -52.16 30.42 -3.96
C LEU A 191 -53.04 30.49 -2.70
N LEU A 192 -52.42 30.53 -1.51
CA LEU A 192 -53.05 30.89 -0.23
C LEU A 192 -52.61 32.30 0.18
#